data_AF-A0A662W9V8-F1
#
_entry.id   AF-A0A662W9V8-F1
#
_cell.length_a   1.000
_cell.length_b   1.000
_cell.length_c   1.000
_cell.angle_alpha   90.00
_cell.angle_beta   90.00
_cell.angle_gamma   90.00
#
_symmetry.space_group_name_H-M   'P 1'
#
loop_
_entity.id
_entity.type
_entity.pdbx_description
1 polymer ?
#
loop_
_entity_poly.entity_id
_entity_poly.type
_entity_poly.pdbx_seq_one_letter_code
_entity_poly.pdbx_strand_id
1 'polypeptide(L)'
;MSEFLAVAVFTDKHFEHVVELVKAAKKLGKNTKVFMSGEGVKNVKNPRLKELIDAAGAENVFVCEASYRRYVGENMEKLKQMESPVEGVPYKNWVTQAKNAEFLKDADRYVVF
;
A
#
# COMPACT_ATOMS: atom_id res chain seq x y z
N MET A 1 11.67 -14.11 -12.74
CA MET A 1 11.08 -12.76 -12.74
C MET A 1 9.84 -12.82 -11.87
N SER A 2 9.65 -11.88 -10.96
CA SER A 2 8.53 -11.90 -10.04
C SER A 2 7.25 -11.46 -10.76
N GLU A 3 6.26 -12.35 -10.83
CA GLU A 3 4.99 -12.10 -11.53
C GLU A 3 4.05 -11.21 -10.70
N PHE A 4 4.25 -9.89 -10.71
CA PHE A 4 3.31 -8.96 -10.06
C PHE A 4 3.24 -7.57 -10.68
N LEU A 5 2.05 -6.97 -10.55
CA LEU A 5 1.78 -5.56 -10.81
C LEU A 5 2.07 -4.73 -9.55
N ALA A 6 3.04 -3.82 -9.60
CA ALA A 6 3.24 -2.82 -8.57
C ALA A 6 2.29 -1.63 -8.78
N VAL A 7 1.63 -1.22 -7.71
CA VAL A 7 0.75 -0.05 -7.67
C VAL A 7 1.29 0.94 -6.64
N ALA A 8 1.85 2.04 -7.11
CA ALA A 8 2.33 3.12 -6.26
C ALA A 8 1.26 4.20 -6.11
N VAL A 9 0.96 4.56 -4.87
CA VAL A 9 -0.08 5.53 -4.53
C VAL A 9 0.59 6.69 -3.79
N PHE A 10 0.80 7.80 -4.49
CA PHE A 10 1.41 9.01 -3.97
C PHE A 10 0.38 10.10 -3.64
N THR A 11 -0.85 9.97 -4.13
CA THR A 11 -1.95 10.92 -3.89
C THR A 11 -3.18 10.26 -3.25
N ASP A 12 -4.02 11.06 -2.59
CA ASP A 12 -5.30 10.65 -2.00
C ASP A 12 -6.51 10.87 -2.94
N LYS A 13 -6.26 11.29 -4.18
CA LYS A 13 -7.31 11.74 -5.12
C LYS A 13 -7.94 10.64 -5.95
N HIS A 14 -7.28 9.50 -6.10
CA HIS A 14 -7.64 8.47 -7.07
C HIS A 14 -7.82 7.09 -6.42
N PHE A 15 -8.10 7.05 -5.12
CA PHE A 15 -8.12 5.79 -4.37
C PHE A 15 -9.22 4.84 -4.86
N GLU A 16 -10.36 5.33 -5.35
CA GLU A 16 -11.37 4.46 -5.94
C GLU A 16 -10.81 3.69 -7.15
N HIS A 17 -10.00 4.34 -8.00
CA HIS A 17 -9.38 3.68 -9.14
C HIS A 17 -8.33 2.66 -8.72
N VAL A 18 -7.57 2.94 -7.65
CA VAL A 18 -6.62 1.97 -7.07
C VAL A 18 -7.36 0.71 -6.62
N VAL A 19 -8.47 0.85 -5.88
CA VAL A 19 -9.28 -0.27 -5.40
C VAL A 19 -9.83 -1.09 -6.58
N GLU A 20 -10.42 -0.44 -7.57
CA GLU A 20 -11.00 -1.13 -8.71
C GLU A 20 -9.95 -1.82 -9.61
N LEU A 21 -8.77 -1.20 -9.78
CA LEU A 21 -7.65 -1.81 -10.50
C LEU A 21 -7.20 -3.10 -9.81
N VAL A 22 -7.00 -3.05 -8.49
CA VAL A 22 -6.51 -4.21 -7.72
C VAL A 22 -7.56 -5.33 -7.71
N LYS A 23 -8.85 -5.00 -7.58
CA LYS A 23 -9.95 -5.97 -7.73
C LYS A 23 -9.97 -6.61 -9.11
N ALA A 24 -9.80 -5.82 -10.17
CA ALA A 24 -9.76 -6.33 -11.54
C ALA A 24 -8.57 -7.28 -11.75
N ALA A 25 -7.39 -6.92 -11.23
CA ALA A 25 -6.21 -7.78 -11.27
C ALA A 25 -6.45 -9.11 -10.52
N LYS A 26 -7.04 -9.07 -9.32
CA LYS A 26 -7.43 -10.29 -8.58
C LYS A 26 -8.39 -11.18 -9.38
N LYS A 27 -9.42 -10.59 -10.02
CA LYS A 27 -10.37 -11.35 -10.87
C LYS A 27 -9.67 -12.06 -12.04
N LEU A 28 -8.57 -11.51 -12.54
CA LEU A 28 -7.75 -12.09 -13.60
C LEU A 28 -6.65 -13.05 -13.05
N GLY A 29 -6.66 -13.34 -11.75
CA GLY A 29 -5.64 -14.19 -11.11
C GLY A 29 -4.25 -13.56 -11.09
N LYS A 30 -4.15 -12.23 -11.20
CA LYS A 30 -2.87 -11.50 -11.18
C LYS A 30 -2.55 -11.01 -9.78
N ASN A 31 -1.29 -11.15 -9.39
CA ASN A 31 -0.80 -10.66 -8.12
C ASN A 31 -0.53 -9.16 -8.20
N THR A 32 -0.87 -8.43 -7.13
CA THR A 32 -0.61 -6.99 -7.02
C THR A 32 0.11 -6.69 -5.73
N LYS A 33 0.99 -5.69 -5.75
CA LYS A 33 1.60 -5.12 -4.54
C LYS A 33 1.40 -3.62 -4.52
N VAL A 34 0.78 -3.13 -3.47
CA VAL A 34 0.40 -1.72 -3.32
C VAL A 34 1.36 -1.04 -2.37
N PHE A 35 1.93 0.09 -2.77
CA PHE A 35 2.81 0.90 -1.93
C PHE A 35 2.23 2.31 -1.80
N MET A 36 1.89 2.71 -0.57
CA MET A 36 1.38 4.05 -0.26
C MET A 36 2.50 4.92 0.30
N SER A 37 2.70 6.10 -0.28
CA SER A 37 3.65 7.11 0.20
C SER A 37 3.15 8.51 -0.17
N GLY A 38 3.92 9.56 0.12
CA GLY A 38 3.48 10.94 -0.10
C GLY A 38 2.16 11.20 0.62
N GLU A 39 1.24 11.90 -0.04
CA GLU A 39 -0.12 12.11 0.48
C GLU A 39 -1.00 10.87 0.35
N GLY A 40 -0.63 9.90 -0.50
CA GLY A 40 -1.36 8.65 -0.69
C GLY A 40 -1.50 7.81 0.58
N VAL A 41 -0.65 8.00 1.60
CA VAL A 41 -0.82 7.38 2.92
C VAL A 41 -2.08 7.84 3.65
N LYS A 42 -2.67 9.00 3.31
CA LYS A 42 -3.95 9.44 3.90
C LYS A 42 -5.09 8.46 3.61
N ASN A 43 -4.97 7.68 2.53
CA ASN A 43 -5.96 6.68 2.15
C ASN A 43 -6.10 5.52 3.15
N VAL A 44 -5.20 5.41 4.14
CA VAL A 44 -5.41 4.49 5.27
C VAL A 44 -6.68 4.79 6.07
N LYS A 45 -7.21 6.02 5.96
CA LYS A 45 -8.49 6.44 6.55
C LYS A 45 -9.67 6.28 5.60
N ASN A 46 -9.43 5.89 4.35
CA ASN A 46 -10.50 5.73 3.38
C ASN A 46 -11.37 4.51 3.75
N PRO A 47 -12.71 4.62 3.74
CA PRO A 47 -13.60 3.52 4.09
C PRO A 47 -13.41 2.27 3.21
N ARG A 48 -12.86 2.44 2.01
CA ARG A 48 -12.58 1.36 1.06
C ARG A 48 -11.21 0.70 1.26
N LEU A 49 -10.43 1.10 2.27
CA LEU A 49 -9.13 0.48 2.56
C LEU A 49 -9.27 -1.03 2.76
N LYS A 50 -10.32 -1.47 3.46
CA LYS A 50 -10.60 -2.89 3.66
C LYS A 50 -10.76 -3.64 2.34
N GLU A 51 -11.47 -3.04 1.37
CA GLU A 51 -11.63 -3.65 0.05
C GLU A 51 -10.30 -3.79 -0.70
N LEU A 52 -9.41 -2.79 -0.57
CA LEU A 52 -8.06 -2.86 -1.13
C LEU A 52 -7.26 -3.99 -0.51
N ILE A 53 -7.26 -4.08 0.83
CA ILE A 53 -6.55 -5.11 1.59
C ILE A 53 -7.08 -6.51 1.22
N ASP A 54 -8.39 -6.69 1.13
CA ASP A 54 -9.00 -7.96 0.76
C ASP A 54 -8.68 -8.35 -0.69
N ALA A 55 -8.53 -7.36 -1.59
CA ALA A 55 -8.21 -7.59 -2.99
C ALA A 55 -6.71 -7.85 -3.23
N ALA A 56 -5.82 -7.12 -2.57
CA ALA A 56 -4.37 -7.33 -2.69
C ALA A 56 -3.87 -8.52 -1.83
N GLY A 57 -4.54 -8.78 -0.70
CA GLY A 57 -4.00 -9.51 0.44
C GLY A 57 -3.23 -8.57 1.38
N ALA A 58 -3.44 -8.70 2.69
CA ALA A 58 -2.81 -7.85 3.71
C ALA A 58 -1.27 -7.76 3.58
N GLU A 59 -0.66 -8.88 3.23
CA GLU A 59 0.78 -9.04 2.98
C GLU A 59 1.32 -8.22 1.81
N ASN A 60 0.43 -7.75 0.93
CA ASN A 60 0.79 -7.03 -0.30
C ASN A 60 0.47 -5.53 -0.23
N VAL A 61 0.02 -5.00 0.91
CA VAL A 61 -0.21 -3.56 1.10
C VAL A 61 0.86 -2.99 2.01
N PHE A 62 1.66 -2.07 1.48
CA PHE A 62 2.83 -1.47 2.11
C PHE A 62 2.62 0.03 2.34
N VAL A 63 3.08 0.53 3.48
CA VAL A 63 2.94 1.93 3.89
C VAL A 63 4.31 2.52 4.18
N CYS A 64 4.63 3.64 3.55
CA CYS A 64 5.85 4.38 3.85
C CYS A 64 5.74 5.06 5.22
N GLU A 65 6.55 4.61 6.19
CA GLU A 65 6.50 5.09 7.57
C GLU A 65 6.76 6.61 7.65
N ALA A 66 7.78 7.10 6.96
CA ALA A 66 8.13 8.53 6.96
C ALA A 66 7.01 9.41 6.40
N SER A 67 6.31 8.95 5.36
CA SER A 67 5.16 9.65 4.81
C SER A 67 3.97 9.61 5.76
N TYR A 68 3.66 8.44 6.33
CA TYR A 68 2.54 8.32 7.28
C TYR A 68 2.79 9.19 8.51
N ARG A 69 4.01 9.21 9.05
CA ARG A 69 4.41 10.10 10.17
C ARG A 69 4.16 11.57 9.84
N ARG A 70 4.45 11.98 8.60
CA ARG A 70 4.31 13.37 8.14
C ARG A 70 2.86 13.78 7.89
N TYR A 71 2.05 12.92 7.28
CA TYR A 71 0.72 13.29 6.77
C TYR A 71 -0.46 12.76 7.60
N VAL A 72 -0.24 11.76 8.46
CA VAL A 72 -1.28 11.15 9.30
C VAL A 72 -0.88 11.20 10.78
N GLY A 73 0.25 10.58 11.14
CA GLY A 73 0.86 10.70 12.47
C GLY A 73 0.15 9.99 13.62
N GLU A 74 -0.91 9.22 13.38
CA GLU A 74 -1.71 8.57 14.43
C GLU A 74 -1.17 7.19 14.81
N ASN A 75 -1.23 6.87 16.11
CA ASN A 75 -0.85 5.59 16.70
C ASN A 75 0.59 5.12 16.39
N MET A 76 1.52 6.06 16.17
CA MET A 76 2.89 5.76 15.76
C MET A 76 3.71 5.03 16.82
N GLU A 77 3.32 5.13 18.09
CA GLU A 77 3.90 4.39 19.21
C GLU A 77 3.73 2.87 19.06
N LYS A 78 2.68 2.40 18.38
CA LYS A 78 2.45 0.97 18.11
C LYS A 78 3.59 0.33 17.32
N LEU A 79 4.21 1.06 16.39
CA LEU A 79 5.36 0.55 15.64
C LEU A 79 6.54 0.20 16.56
N LYS A 80 6.71 0.92 17.69
CA LYS A 80 7.76 0.59 18.67
C LYS A 80 7.47 -0.71 19.41
N GLN A 81 6.22 -1.15 19.43
CA GLN A 81 5.74 -2.39 20.05
C GLN A 81 5.59 -3.51 19.03
N MET A 82 6.10 -3.34 17.80
CA MET A 82 5.93 -4.28 16.68
C MET A 82 4.46 -4.51 16.29
N GLU A 83 3.62 -3.50 16.52
CA GLU A 83 2.20 -3.48 16.15
C GLU A 83 1.93 -2.48 15.03
N SER A 84 0.89 -2.72 14.24
CA SER A 84 0.49 -1.80 13.19
C SER A 84 -0.40 -0.67 13.72
N PRO A 85 -0.10 0.59 13.39
CA PRO A 85 -1.01 1.74 13.57
C PRO A 85 -2.35 1.61 12.84
N VAL A 86 -2.39 0.83 11.75
CA VAL A 86 -3.54 0.72 10.84
C VAL A 86 -4.03 -0.73 10.81
N GLU A 87 -5.32 -0.91 11.06
CA GLU A 87 -5.98 -2.22 11.03
C GLU A 87 -5.86 -2.87 9.63
N GLY A 88 -5.57 -4.17 9.60
CA GLY A 88 -5.45 -4.95 8.36
C GLY A 88 -4.12 -4.76 7.62
N VAL A 89 -3.27 -3.80 8.01
CA VAL A 89 -1.90 -3.69 7.50
C VAL A 89 -0.94 -4.38 8.48
N PRO A 90 -0.14 -5.37 8.06
CA PRO A 90 0.83 -6.02 8.94
C PRO A 90 1.94 -5.07 9.39
N TYR A 91 2.46 -5.22 10.61
CA TYR A 91 3.59 -4.42 11.13
C TYR A 91 4.80 -4.42 10.17
N LYS A 92 5.15 -5.59 9.60
CA LYS A 92 6.28 -5.73 8.66
C LYS A 92 6.11 -4.97 7.34
N ASN A 93 4.91 -4.49 7.04
CA ASN A 93 4.61 -3.74 5.82
C ASN A 93 4.73 -2.22 6.01
N TRP A 94 5.18 -1.78 7.18
CA TRP A 94 5.63 -0.43 7.44
C TRP A 94 7.10 -0.31 7.04
N VAL A 95 7.34 0.37 5.93
CA VAL A 95 8.59 0.31 5.18
C VAL A 95 9.12 1.69 4.83
N THR A 96 10.34 1.75 4.30
CA THR A 96 10.93 2.97 3.78
C THR A 96 10.68 3.12 2.28
N GLN A 97 11.10 4.25 1.71
CA GLN A 97 11.13 4.48 0.26
C GLN A 97 11.98 3.46 -0.51
N ALA A 98 12.90 2.74 0.15
CA ALA A 98 13.65 1.66 -0.49
C ALA A 98 12.71 0.57 -1.05
N LYS A 99 11.56 0.33 -0.41
CA LYS A 99 10.58 -0.64 -0.90
C LYS A 99 9.99 -0.25 -2.25
N ASN A 100 9.85 1.05 -2.49
CA ASN A 100 9.40 1.55 -3.79
C ASN A 100 10.45 1.30 -4.88
N ALA A 101 11.74 1.51 -4.56
CA ALA A 101 12.83 1.22 -5.47
C ALA A 101 12.94 -0.29 -5.78
N GLU A 102 12.70 -1.15 -4.79
CA GLU A 102 12.58 -2.61 -5.01
C GLU A 102 11.44 -2.93 -6.00
N PHE A 103 10.26 -2.31 -5.83
CA PHE A 103 9.14 -2.54 -6.74
C PHE A 103 9.41 -2.07 -8.17
N LEU A 104 10.07 -0.92 -8.33
CA LEU A 104 10.49 -0.43 -9.64
C LEU A 104 11.45 -1.39 -10.36
N LYS A 105 12.29 -2.11 -9.60
CA LYS A 105 13.26 -3.08 -10.14
C LYS A 105 12.62 -4.43 -10.46
N ASP A 106 11.74 -4.92 -9.58
CA ASP A 106 11.32 -6.32 -9.57
C ASP A 106 9.94 -6.57 -10.21
N ALA A 107 9.08 -5.54 -10.31
CA ALA A 107 7.74 -5.71 -10.87
C ALA A 107 7.74 -5.85 -12.39
N ASP A 108 6.81 -6.64 -12.95
CA ASP A 108 6.64 -6.70 -14.41
C ASP A 108 6.08 -5.40 -14.96
N ARG A 109 5.19 -4.76 -14.19
CA ARG A 109 4.51 -3.52 -14.52
C ARG A 109 4.40 -2.68 -13.26
N TYR A 110 4.53 -1.38 -13.42
CA TYR A 110 4.48 -0.40 -12.34
C TYR A 110 3.53 0.73 -12.73
N VAL A 111 2.46 0.89 -11.96
CA VAL A 111 1.41 1.90 -12.20
C VAL A 111 1.41 2.89 -11.04
N VAL A 112 1.27 4.17 -11.36
CA VAL A 112 1.34 5.27 -10.39
C VAL A 112 0.02 6.04 -10.33
N PHE A 113 -0.42 6.36 -9.11
CA PHE A 113 -1.59 7.16 -8.77
C PHE A 113 -1.25 8.29 -7.80
#